data_AF-A0A945HCT3-F1
#
_entry.id   AF-A0A945HCT3-F1
#
_cell.length_a   1.000
_cell.length_b   1.000
_cell.length_c   1.000
_cell.angle_alpha   90.00
_cell.angle_beta   90.00
_cell.angle_gamma   90.00
#
_symmetry.space_group_name_H-M   'P 1'
#
loop_
_entity.id
_entity.type
_entity.pdbx_description
1 polymer ?
#
loop_
_entity_poly.entity_id
_entity_poly.type
_entity_poly.pdbx_seq_one_letter_code
_entity_poly.pdbx_strand_id
1 'polypeptide(L)'
;MKKHYISGIIIFVLGTAFSTNVFAEGDVVRGKAKHKVCAACHGANGEGRKNANAPRISGQHSWYIARQLKNFKNNVRGTHINDIT
;
A
#
# COMPACT_ATOMS: atom_id res chain seq x y z
N MET A 1 -38.14 -15.55 -28.65
CA MET A 1 -37.38 -16.10 -27.50
C MET A 1 -35.86 -15.92 -27.64
N LYS A 2 -35.18 -16.42 -28.70
CA LYS A 2 -33.71 -16.33 -28.88
C LYS A 2 -33.09 -14.91 -28.85
N LYS A 3 -33.81 -13.87 -29.31
CA LYS A 3 -33.31 -12.47 -29.32
C LYS A 3 -33.13 -11.86 -27.91
N HIS A 4 -33.96 -12.26 -26.94
CA HIS A 4 -33.83 -11.78 -25.56
C HIS A 4 -32.64 -12.42 -24.82
N TYR A 5 -32.29 -13.66 -25.16
CA TYR A 5 -31.09 -14.33 -24.63
C TYR A 5 -29.78 -13.68 -25.14
N ILE A 6 -29.74 -13.26 -26.40
CA ILE A 6 -28.55 -12.62 -27.00
C ILE A 6 -28.34 -11.21 -26.41
N SER A 7 -29.41 -10.40 -26.24
CA SER A 7 -29.30 -9.11 -25.56
C SER A 7 -28.87 -9.24 -24.10
N GLY A 8 -29.33 -10.26 -23.38
CA GLY A 8 -28.93 -10.50 -21.98
C GLY A 8 -27.44 -10.83 -21.83
N ILE A 9 -26.89 -11.63 -22.76
CA ILE A 9 -25.47 -11.97 -22.79
C ILE A 9 -24.60 -10.74 -23.14
N ILE A 10 -25.03 -9.91 -24.08
CA ILE A 10 -24.30 -8.69 -24.46
C ILE A 10 -24.22 -7.70 -23.29
N ILE A 11 -25.32 -7.51 -22.54
CA ILE A 11 -25.34 -6.62 -21.36
C ILE A 11 -24.42 -7.15 -20.25
N PHE A 12 -24.39 -8.47 -20.03
CA PHE A 12 -23.52 -9.09 -19.03
C PHE A 12 -22.03 -8.99 -19.40
N VAL A 13 -21.68 -9.17 -20.68
CA VAL A 13 -20.30 -9.07 -21.18
C VAL A 13 -19.79 -7.62 -21.18
N LEU A 14 -20.66 -6.62 -21.47
CA LEU A 14 -20.29 -5.22 -21.34
C LEU A 14 -20.04 -4.79 -19.89
N GLY A 15 -20.79 -5.35 -18.94
CA GLY A 15 -20.70 -5.02 -17.51
C GLY A 15 -19.38 -5.45 -16.85
N THR A 16 -18.79 -6.58 -17.28
CA THR A 16 -17.50 -7.05 -16.74
C THR A 16 -16.31 -6.27 -17.28
N ALA A 17 -16.43 -5.65 -18.46
CA ALA A 17 -15.38 -4.87 -19.10
C ALA A 17 -15.12 -3.50 -18.43
N PHE A 18 -16.00 -3.03 -17.52
CA PHE A 18 -15.91 -1.73 -16.84
C PHE A 18 -15.59 -1.83 -15.34
N SER A 19 -14.95 -2.92 -14.89
CA SER A 19 -14.46 -3.01 -13.50
C SER A 19 -13.24 -2.09 -13.29
N THR A 20 -13.48 -0.86 -12.84
CA THR A 20 -12.40 0.01 -12.37
C THR A 20 -11.92 -0.50 -11.01
N ASN A 21 -10.66 -0.91 -10.92
CA ASN A 21 -10.02 -1.17 -9.63
C ASN A 21 -9.94 0.15 -8.84
N VAL A 22 -10.85 0.35 -7.89
CA VAL A 22 -10.75 1.44 -6.91
C VAL A 22 -9.86 0.95 -5.77
N PHE A 23 -8.62 1.45 -5.72
CA PHE A 23 -7.79 1.28 -4.54
C PHE A 23 -8.33 2.18 -3.43
N ALA A 24 -8.50 1.63 -2.22
CA ALA A 24 -8.85 2.45 -1.06
C ALA A 24 -7.73 3.47 -0.81
N GLU A 25 -8.08 4.75 -0.78
CA GLU A 25 -7.15 5.83 -0.48
C GLU A 25 -6.67 5.77 0.97
N GLY A 26 -5.46 6.28 1.23
CA GLY A 26 -4.91 6.36 2.58
C GLY A 26 -5.63 7.41 3.44
N ASP A 27 -5.93 7.07 4.68
CA ASP A 27 -6.44 8.01 5.69
C ASP A 27 -5.26 8.67 6.42
N VAL A 28 -4.98 9.93 6.10
CA VAL A 28 -3.85 10.69 6.68
C VAL A 28 -4.00 10.87 8.19
N VAL A 29 -5.21 11.04 8.71
CA VAL A 29 -5.46 11.25 10.15
C VAL A 29 -5.14 9.96 10.91
N ARG A 30 -5.63 8.82 10.42
CA ARG A 30 -5.25 7.50 10.97
C ARG A 30 -3.77 7.21 10.80
N GLY A 31 -3.19 7.56 9.65
CA GLY A 31 -1.76 7.39 9.37
C GLY A 31 -0.90 8.14 10.39
N LYS A 32 -1.22 9.42 10.66
CA LYS A 32 -0.52 10.25 11.64
C LYS A 32 -0.62 9.69 13.06
N ALA A 33 -1.79 9.17 13.45
CA ALA A 33 -1.96 8.53 14.76
C ALA A 33 -1.08 7.27 14.91
N LYS A 34 -1.00 6.45 13.86
CA LYS A 34 -0.17 5.23 13.83
C LYS A 34 1.33 5.52 13.76
N HIS A 35 1.75 6.62 13.11
CA HIS A 35 3.16 7.00 12.99
C HIS A 35 3.85 7.26 14.33
N LYS A 36 3.11 7.52 15.41
CA LYS A 36 3.66 7.81 16.74
C LYS A 36 4.68 6.77 17.22
N VAL A 37 4.44 5.48 16.98
CA VAL A 37 5.39 4.42 17.37
C VAL A 37 6.62 4.37 16.45
N CYS A 38 6.44 4.69 15.17
CA CYS A 38 7.50 4.72 14.17
C CYS A 38 8.48 5.88 14.41
N ALA A 39 7.97 6.99 14.96
CA ALA A 39 8.72 8.22 15.18
C ALA A 39 9.91 8.06 16.15
N ALA A 40 9.89 7.05 17.02
CA ALA A 40 11.01 6.74 17.92
C ALA A 40 12.32 6.50 17.14
N CYS A 41 12.24 5.83 15.99
CA CYS A 41 13.38 5.56 15.12
C CYS A 41 13.40 6.46 13.88
N HIS A 42 12.26 6.64 13.21
CA HIS A 42 12.21 7.38 11.94
C HIS A 42 12.06 8.90 12.09
N GLY A 43 12.01 9.42 13.32
CA GLY A 43 11.86 10.85 13.57
C GLY A 43 10.42 11.33 13.54
N ALA A 44 10.18 12.51 14.12
CA ALA A 44 8.84 13.04 14.35
C ALA A 44 8.10 13.30 13.02
N ASN A 45 8.84 13.71 12.00
CA ASN A 45 8.33 13.98 10.66
C ASN A 45 8.71 12.89 9.65
N GLY A 46 9.29 11.77 10.08
CA GLY A 46 9.77 10.71 9.19
C GLY A 46 11.09 11.06 8.50
N GLU A 47 11.86 12.01 9.02
CA GLU A 47 13.13 12.49 8.48
C GLU A 47 14.27 11.44 8.51
N GLY A 48 14.10 10.36 9.29
CA GLY A 48 15.11 9.33 9.48
C GLY A 48 16.17 9.72 10.53
N ARG A 49 16.89 8.72 11.03
CA ARG A 49 17.95 8.86 12.03
C ARG A 49 19.11 7.94 11.69
N LYS A 50 20.24 8.51 11.27
CA LYS A 50 21.43 7.74 10.86
C LYS A 50 21.96 6.87 12.01
N ASN A 51 21.98 7.40 13.23
CA ASN A 51 22.47 6.68 14.41
C ASN A 51 21.58 5.48 14.82
N ALA A 52 20.31 5.48 14.39
CA ALA A 52 19.40 4.36 14.61
C ALA A 52 19.29 3.43 13.39
N ASN A 53 20.11 3.65 12.34
CA ASN A 53 19.95 3.02 11.04
C ASN A 53 18.49 3.05 10.56
N ALA A 54 17.83 4.19 10.78
CA ALA A 54 16.43 4.37 10.43
C ALA A 54 16.34 5.28 9.20
N PRO A 55 15.97 4.75 8.03
CA PRO A 55 15.92 5.56 6.82
C PRO A 55 14.83 6.63 6.88
N ARG A 56 14.98 7.67 6.07
CA ARG A 56 13.94 8.67 5.83
C ARG A 56 12.74 8.02 5.14
N ILE A 57 11.55 8.23 5.69
CA ILE A 57 10.28 7.78 5.10
C ILE A 57 9.42 8.96 4.61
N SER A 58 9.74 10.19 5.02
CA SER A 58 9.07 11.39 4.51
C SER A 58 9.36 11.64 3.04
N GLY A 59 8.31 12.05 2.31
CA GLY A 59 8.37 12.27 0.86
C GLY A 59 8.43 10.99 0.01
N GLN A 60 8.35 9.81 0.61
CA GLN A 60 8.26 8.55 -0.12
C GLN A 60 6.84 8.32 -0.66
N HIS A 61 6.74 7.63 -1.80
CA HIS A 61 5.46 7.26 -2.38
C HIS A 61 4.68 6.31 -1.46
N SER A 62 3.39 6.56 -1.32
CA SER A 62 2.48 5.77 -0.47
C SER A 62 2.49 4.27 -0.84
N TRP A 63 2.45 3.95 -2.13
CA TRP A 63 2.51 2.56 -2.62
C TRP A 63 3.80 1.85 -2.19
N TYR A 64 4.92 2.55 -2.16
CA TYR A 64 6.20 1.97 -1.77
C TYR A 64 6.21 1.67 -0.28
N ILE A 65 5.78 2.62 0.56
CA ILE A 65 5.67 2.42 2.01
C ILE A 65 4.74 1.25 2.32
N ALA A 66 3.56 1.20 1.69
CA ALA A 66 2.62 0.10 1.86
C ALA A 66 3.23 -1.25 1.47
N ARG A 67 3.96 -1.31 0.35
CA ARG A 67 4.67 -2.50 -0.09
C ARG A 67 5.75 -2.93 0.90
N GLN A 68 6.57 -2.01 1.40
CA GLN A 68 7.64 -2.35 2.35
C GLN A 68 7.07 -2.86 3.67
N LEU A 69 6.04 -2.20 4.22
CA LEU A 69 5.36 -2.66 5.43
C LEU A 69 4.78 -4.07 5.26
N LYS A 70 4.18 -4.37 4.12
CA LYS A 70 3.68 -5.72 3.79
C LYS A 70 4.83 -6.73 3.70
N ASN A 71 5.95 -6.35 3.08
CA ASN A 71 7.12 -7.23 2.96
C ASN A 71 7.74 -7.55 4.30
N PHE A 72 7.91 -6.56 5.19
CA PHE A 72 8.38 -6.80 6.56
C PHE A 72 7.42 -7.70 7.34
N LYS A 73 6.11 -7.41 7.29
CA LYS A 73 5.10 -8.24 7.96
C LYS A 73 5.12 -9.70 7.49
N ASN A 74 5.38 -9.93 6.21
CA ASN A 74 5.37 -11.24 5.59
C ASN A 74 6.76 -11.90 5.53
N ASN A 75 7.77 -11.36 6.23
CA ASN A 75 9.15 -11.87 6.23
C ASN A 75 9.82 -11.94 4.85
N VAL A 76 9.31 -11.19 3.86
CA VAL A 76 9.93 -11.03 2.53
C VAL A 76 11.12 -10.08 2.60
N ARG A 77 11.16 -9.21 3.61
CA ARG A 77 12.24 -8.28 3.91
C ARG A 77 12.48 -8.26 5.42
N GLY A 78 13.74 -8.08 5.83
CA GLY A 78 14.16 -8.00 7.24
C GLY A 78 14.63 -9.34 7.82
N THR A 79 14.71 -10.38 6.99
CA THR A 79 15.11 -11.74 7.39
C THR A 79 16.37 -12.20 6.68
N HIS A 80 16.72 -11.61 5.53
CA HIS A 80 17.94 -11.93 4.82
C HIS A 80 19.12 -11.12 5.37
N ILE A 81 20.32 -11.71 5.39
CA ILE A 81 21.55 -11.05 5.92
C ILE A 81 21.88 -9.74 5.19
N ASN A 82 21.46 -9.61 3.94
CA ASN A 82 21.66 -8.40 3.12
C ASN A 82 20.51 -7.38 3.25
N ASP A 83 19.47 -7.64 4.04
CA ASP A 83 18.43 -6.66 4.34
C ASP A 83 18.94 -5.66 5.39
N ILE A 84 20.00 -4.94 5.03
CA ILE A 84 20.55 -3.88 5.87
C ILE A 84 19.48 -2.79 5.96
N THR A 85 18.99 -2.56 7.18
CA THR A 85 18.02 -1.50 7.50
C THR A 85 18.75 -0.20 7.76
#